data_AF-A0AA36IYF1-F1
#
_entry.id   AF-A0AA36IYF1-F1
#
_cell.length_a   1.000
_cell.length_b   1.000
_cell.length_c   1.000
_cell.angle_alpha   90.00
_cell.angle_beta   90.00
_cell.angle_gamma   90.00
#
_symmetry.space_group_name_H-M   'P 1'
#
loop_
_entity.id
_entity.type
_entity.pdbx_description
1 polymer ?
#
loop_
_entity_poly.entity_id
_entity_poly.type
_entity_poly.pdbx_seq_one_letter_code
_entity_poly.pdbx_strand_id
1 'polypeptide(L)'
;MSVTRSSNKCQVEFLEPELPDPRLFAAAPAPAPSAASAPLAREPSPEAVGLLQCAVAKQLGRSVKKGDVEYSFEVAAGQFVATVVLPEELQMGPFKGDPEVKKAGAKKSAAEAALADPGWGNLTKGAPDAPVVAISEARRKCNKAQGDAFQKPAQRKAREAARNVKMEPTENPVGKLNERLSAIARRTLTQQDVSYNFTAGQYGFACTVSVDQAALGIDPGHLIQAAGDVAASKKEAKSQAAAALLACPNLEEYLPLPERPKTEKSERPSVVLLQQVLQKLLRRVPTEDDLIYTFQEDACGSFVASLQIPIMPKLATVLGAPAPSRHEAKQLAAWAALQRILES
;
A
#
# COMPACT_ATOMS: atom_id res chain seq x y z
N MET A 1 -12.92 -56.71 -17.45
CA MET A 1 -13.00 -56.49 -15.98
C MET A 1 -13.79 -55.22 -15.76
N SER A 2 -15.04 -55.37 -15.33
CA SER A 2 -16.05 -54.31 -15.29
C SER A 2 -16.11 -53.72 -13.89
N VAL A 3 -15.82 -52.43 -13.72
CA VAL A 3 -15.86 -51.75 -12.42
C VAL A 3 -17.15 -50.93 -12.34
N THR A 4 -18.08 -51.39 -11.53
CA THR A 4 -19.32 -50.70 -11.17
C THR A 4 -19.04 -49.65 -10.09
N ARG A 5 -19.40 -48.38 -10.33
CA ARG A 5 -19.36 -47.32 -9.33
C ARG A 5 -20.66 -47.32 -8.52
N SER A 6 -20.53 -47.51 -7.22
CA SER A 6 -21.61 -47.42 -6.23
C SER A 6 -21.84 -45.96 -5.85
N SER A 7 -23.08 -45.49 -6.03
CA SER A 7 -23.53 -44.14 -5.65
C SER A 7 -24.03 -44.14 -4.21
N ASN A 8 -23.26 -43.57 -3.29
CA ASN A 8 -23.74 -43.27 -1.94
C ASN A 8 -24.45 -41.92 -1.92
N LYS A 9 -25.75 -41.98 -1.67
CA LYS A 9 -26.69 -40.87 -1.59
C LYS A 9 -26.72 -40.38 -0.13
N CYS A 10 -26.00 -39.31 0.18
CA CYS A 10 -26.10 -38.65 1.49
C CYS A 10 -27.41 -37.87 1.55
N GLN A 11 -28.40 -38.40 2.28
CA GLN A 11 -29.55 -37.63 2.76
C GLN A 11 -29.06 -36.76 3.92
N VAL A 12 -29.23 -35.44 3.79
CA VAL A 12 -29.05 -34.49 4.88
C VAL A 12 -30.44 -34.16 5.38
N GLU A 13 -30.80 -34.69 6.55
CA GLU A 13 -32.01 -34.31 7.28
C GLU A 13 -31.85 -32.87 7.79
N PHE A 14 -32.82 -32.05 7.41
CA PHE A 14 -32.96 -30.66 7.84
C PHE A 14 -33.68 -30.66 9.20
N LEU A 15 -32.96 -30.40 10.30
CA LEU A 15 -33.59 -30.11 11.59
C LEU A 15 -34.03 -28.63 11.61
N GLU A 16 -35.33 -28.42 11.75
CA GLU A 16 -35.93 -27.10 12.04
C GLU A 16 -35.47 -26.59 13.41
N PRO A 17 -35.02 -25.32 13.53
CA PRO A 17 -34.73 -24.70 14.81
C PRO A 17 -36.02 -24.17 15.47
N GLU A 18 -36.29 -24.60 16.69
CA GLU A 18 -37.36 -24.08 17.54
C GLU A 18 -37.17 -22.61 17.90
N LEU A 19 -38.25 -21.84 17.79
CA LEU A 19 -38.36 -20.44 18.17
C LEU A 19 -38.41 -20.28 19.71
N PRO A 20 -37.64 -19.34 20.31
CA PRO A 20 -37.73 -19.08 21.74
C PRO A 20 -38.97 -18.24 22.12
N ASP A 21 -39.58 -18.64 23.23
CA ASP A 21 -40.78 -18.10 23.86
C ASP A 21 -40.68 -16.62 24.27
N PRO A 22 -41.61 -15.73 23.87
CA PRO A 22 -41.55 -14.29 24.13
C PRO A 22 -42.33 -13.87 25.40
N ARG A 23 -42.06 -14.51 26.54
CA ARG A 23 -42.72 -14.14 27.80
C ARG A 23 -41.74 -14.15 28.96
N LEU A 24 -41.13 -13.00 29.23
CA LEU A 24 -40.71 -12.53 30.56
C LEU A 24 -40.19 -11.08 30.44
N PHE A 25 -41.10 -10.13 30.23
CA PHE A 25 -40.83 -8.72 30.54
C PHE A 25 -41.18 -8.47 32.00
N ALA A 26 -40.16 -8.43 32.85
CA ALA A 26 -40.27 -8.02 34.26
C ALA A 26 -39.87 -6.55 34.41
N ALA A 27 -40.55 -5.90 35.35
CA ALA A 27 -40.68 -4.46 35.55
C ALA A 27 -39.37 -3.69 35.78
N ALA A 28 -39.33 -2.48 35.22
CA ALA A 28 -38.30 -1.48 35.42
C ALA A 28 -38.46 -0.75 36.77
N PRO A 29 -37.37 -0.53 37.53
CA PRO A 29 -37.34 0.43 38.63
C PRO A 29 -36.96 1.85 38.16
N ALA A 30 -37.50 2.83 38.90
CA ALA A 30 -37.49 4.27 38.65
C ALA A 30 -36.08 4.94 38.59
N PRO A 31 -35.94 6.11 37.92
CA PRO A 31 -34.66 6.79 37.71
C PRO A 31 -34.21 7.59 38.94
N ALA A 32 -32.95 7.39 39.33
CA ALA A 32 -32.23 8.21 40.31
C ALA A 32 -31.50 9.40 39.64
N PRO A 33 -31.19 10.48 40.37
CA PRO A 33 -30.88 11.79 39.79
C PRO A 33 -29.42 11.94 39.29
N SER A 34 -29.31 12.51 38.09
CA SER A 34 -28.27 13.43 37.60
C SER A 34 -26.85 13.23 38.15
N ALA A 35 -26.12 12.28 37.54
CA ALA A 35 -24.67 12.23 37.59
C ALA A 35 -24.09 13.14 36.50
N ALA A 36 -23.14 13.98 36.90
CA ALA A 36 -22.37 14.89 36.07
C ALA A 36 -21.91 14.23 34.76
N SER A 37 -22.02 14.98 33.67
CA SER A 37 -21.62 14.59 32.32
C SER A 37 -20.23 13.97 32.30
N ALA A 38 -20.18 12.64 32.24
CA ALA A 38 -18.96 11.91 31.92
C ALA A 38 -18.49 12.39 30.54
N PRO A 39 -17.22 12.79 30.38
CA PRO A 39 -16.68 13.16 29.08
C PRO A 39 -16.81 11.95 28.17
N LEU A 40 -17.59 12.09 27.10
CA LEU A 40 -17.75 11.09 26.04
C LEU A 40 -16.36 10.60 25.64
N ALA A 41 -16.08 9.32 25.88
CA ALA A 41 -14.82 8.68 25.55
C ALA A 41 -14.59 8.80 24.04
N ARG A 42 -13.86 9.84 23.63
CA ARG A 42 -13.46 10.07 22.25
C ARG A 42 -12.51 8.95 21.87
N GLU A 43 -12.92 8.10 20.93
CA GLU A 43 -12.03 7.06 20.44
C GLU A 43 -10.70 7.67 19.95
N PRO A 44 -9.56 7.11 20.36
CA PRO A 44 -8.26 7.69 20.06
C PRO A 44 -7.91 7.46 18.59
N SER A 45 -8.39 8.32 17.69
CA SER A 45 -7.90 8.36 16.31
C SER A 45 -6.38 8.61 16.31
N PRO A 46 -5.56 7.81 15.60
CA PRO A 46 -4.10 7.94 15.57
C PRO A 46 -3.59 9.20 14.84
N GLU A 47 -4.47 10.15 14.51
CA GLU A 47 -4.20 11.24 13.57
C GLU A 47 -3.42 12.41 14.19
N ALA A 48 -3.63 12.73 15.47
CA ALA A 48 -3.04 13.94 16.08
C ALA A 48 -1.51 13.96 16.06
N VAL A 49 -0.85 12.81 16.28
CA VAL A 49 0.62 12.71 16.23
C VAL A 49 1.15 12.97 14.82
N GLY A 50 0.45 12.46 13.79
CA GLY A 50 0.82 12.70 12.40
C GLY A 50 0.57 14.15 11.99
N LEU A 51 -0.54 14.75 12.43
CA LEU A 51 -0.86 16.15 12.19
C LEU A 51 0.18 17.09 12.81
N LEU A 52 0.61 16.81 14.05
CA LEU A 52 1.67 17.59 14.70
C LEU A 52 2.99 17.50 13.91
N GLN A 53 3.38 16.31 13.45
CA GLN A 53 4.59 16.17 12.62
C GLN A 53 4.48 16.95 11.31
N CYS A 54 3.32 16.94 10.65
CA CYS A 54 3.10 17.75 9.45
C CYS A 54 3.17 19.25 9.75
N ALA A 55 2.62 19.71 10.88
CA ALA A 55 2.68 21.11 11.29
C ALA A 55 4.13 21.56 11.55
N VAL A 56 4.91 20.75 12.28
CA VAL A 56 6.33 20.99 12.53
C VAL A 56 7.13 21.03 11.23
N ALA A 57 6.90 20.09 10.32
CA ALA A 57 7.58 20.05 9.01
C ALA A 57 7.33 21.32 8.19
N LYS A 58 6.06 21.76 8.16
CA LYS A 58 5.65 22.96 7.45
C LYS A 58 6.30 24.20 8.04
N GLN A 59 6.40 24.26 9.37
CA GLN A 59 6.95 25.42 10.07
C GLN A 59 8.47 25.53 9.95
N LEU A 60 9.18 24.39 9.90
CA LEU A 60 10.63 24.35 9.72
C LEU A 60 11.07 24.44 8.24
N GLY A 61 10.14 24.32 7.28
CA GLY A 61 10.46 24.28 5.85
C GLY A 61 11.31 23.06 5.42
N ARG A 62 11.35 22.00 6.25
CA ARG A 62 12.14 20.78 6.01
C ARG A 62 11.43 19.54 6.56
N SER A 63 11.80 18.36 6.08
CA SER A 63 11.33 17.09 6.63
C SER A 63 11.74 16.94 8.10
N VAL A 64 10.80 16.53 8.96
CA VAL A 64 11.02 16.29 10.40
C VAL A 64 12.09 15.21 10.60
N LYS A 65 13.13 15.55 11.35
CA LYS A 65 14.20 14.62 11.77
C LYS A 65 13.93 14.09 13.17
N LYS A 66 14.64 13.01 13.54
CA LYS A 66 14.61 12.49 14.91
C LYS A 66 15.20 13.54 15.85
N GLY A 67 14.43 13.96 16.85
CA GLY A 67 14.77 15.05 17.77
C GLY A 67 13.94 16.31 17.54
N ASP A 68 13.35 16.50 16.34
CA ASP A 68 12.51 17.67 16.08
C ASP A 68 11.16 17.58 16.83
N VAL A 69 10.72 16.38 17.22
CA VAL A 69 9.56 16.18 18.08
C VAL A 69 9.94 15.10 19.10
N GLU A 70 10.19 15.51 20.33
CA GLU A 70 10.57 14.62 21.42
C GLU A 70 9.40 14.47 22.41
N TYR A 71 9.17 13.24 22.87
CA TYR A 71 8.12 12.94 23.84
C TYR A 71 8.78 12.39 25.10
N SER A 72 8.61 13.08 26.23
CA SER A 72 8.91 12.53 27.56
C SER A 72 7.64 11.98 28.20
N PHE A 73 7.78 10.97 29.06
CA PHE A 73 6.65 10.35 29.76
C PHE A 73 6.92 10.38 31.25
N GLU A 74 5.95 10.90 32.01
CA GLU A 74 5.90 10.86 33.46
C GLU A 74 4.78 9.91 33.88
N VAL A 75 4.97 9.17 34.96
CA VAL A 75 3.93 8.32 35.55
C VAL A 75 3.44 8.99 36.82
N ALA A 76 2.18 9.42 36.83
CA ALA A 76 1.54 10.07 37.97
C ALA A 76 0.25 9.32 38.31
N ALA A 77 0.11 8.87 39.56
CA ALA A 77 -1.07 8.13 40.04
C ALA A 77 -1.45 6.90 39.18
N GLY A 78 -0.45 6.19 38.63
CA GLY A 78 -0.67 5.02 37.77
C GLY A 78 -1.15 5.35 36.35
N GLN A 79 -1.24 6.62 35.99
CA GLN A 79 -1.53 7.10 34.64
C GLN A 79 -0.25 7.64 33.99
N PHE A 80 -0.17 7.57 32.67
CA PHE A 80 0.91 8.13 31.88
C PHE A 80 0.55 9.55 31.46
N VAL A 81 1.44 10.50 31.73
CA VAL A 81 1.37 11.86 31.18
C VAL A 81 2.52 12.02 30.21
N ALA A 82 2.22 12.43 28.97
CA ALA A 82 3.26 12.73 28.01
C ALA A 82 3.47 14.24 27.91
N THR A 83 4.71 14.66 27.75
CA THR A 83 5.07 16.04 27.42
C THR A 83 5.79 16.02 26.09
N VAL A 84 5.33 16.82 25.13
CA VAL A 84 5.98 16.99 23.84
C VAL A 84 6.84 18.24 23.86
N VAL A 85 8.11 18.08 23.49
CA VAL A 85 9.09 19.15 23.35
C VAL A 85 9.34 19.35 21.85
N LEU A 86 9.16 20.58 21.41
CA LEU A 86 9.40 21.02 20.04
C LEU A 86 10.75 21.73 19.94
N PRO A 87 11.29 21.94 18.72
CA PRO A 87 12.59 22.57 18.53
C PRO A 87 12.55 24.04 19.01
N GLU A 88 13.67 24.51 19.55
CA GLU A 88 13.81 25.87 20.07
C GLU A 88 13.53 26.94 18.99
N GLU A 89 13.78 26.62 17.72
CA GLU A 89 13.51 27.50 16.58
C GLU A 89 12.02 27.86 16.42
N LEU A 90 11.11 27.02 16.95
CA LEU A 90 9.67 27.31 16.94
C LEU A 90 9.26 28.25 18.07
N GLN A 91 10.12 28.47 19.07
CA GLN A 91 9.83 29.25 20.28
C GLN A 91 8.54 28.81 21.00
N MET A 92 8.18 27.53 20.87
CA MET A 92 7.02 26.94 21.52
C MET A 92 7.49 26.21 22.78
N GLY A 93 6.77 26.40 23.88
CA GLY A 93 7.06 25.73 25.15
C GLY A 93 6.80 24.22 25.08
N PRO A 94 7.22 23.45 26.11
CA PRO A 94 6.83 22.06 26.24
C PRO A 94 5.32 21.96 26.49
N PHE A 95 4.63 21.08 25.75
CA PHE A 95 3.19 20.87 25.91
C PHE A 95 2.91 19.56 26.65
N LYS A 96 2.28 19.68 27.81
CA LYS A 96 1.90 18.53 28.64
C LYS A 96 0.47 18.11 28.29
N GLY A 97 0.28 16.85 27.94
CA GLY A 97 -1.03 16.26 27.69
C GLY A 97 -1.76 15.86 28.98
N ASP A 98 -3.00 15.42 28.83
CA ASP A 98 -3.80 14.85 29.90
C ASP A 98 -3.29 13.45 30.32
N PRO A 99 -3.50 13.06 31.59
CA PRO A 99 -3.13 11.74 32.09
C PRO A 99 -3.99 10.63 31.49
N GLU A 100 -3.34 9.58 30.99
CA GLU A 100 -3.97 8.50 30.23
C GLU A 100 -3.50 7.12 30.70
N VAL A 101 -4.37 6.11 30.60
CA VAL A 101 -4.06 4.75 31.08
C VAL A 101 -3.00 4.07 30.21
N LYS A 102 -2.85 4.49 28.94
CA LYS A 102 -1.90 3.94 27.98
C LYS A 102 -0.97 5.03 27.47
N LYS A 103 0.33 4.72 27.30
CA LYS A 103 1.33 5.62 26.71
C LYS A 103 0.94 6.17 25.34
N ALA A 104 0.24 5.38 24.52
CA ALA A 104 -0.24 5.84 23.21
C ALA A 104 -1.31 6.93 23.32
N GLY A 105 -2.22 6.82 24.30
CA GLY A 105 -3.21 7.85 24.61
C GLY A 105 -2.55 9.12 25.13
N ALA A 106 -1.64 8.99 26.10
CA ALA A 106 -0.88 10.12 26.65
C ALA A 106 -0.14 10.90 25.56
N LYS A 107 0.54 10.18 24.65
CA LYS A 107 1.25 10.77 23.51
C LYS A 107 0.31 11.55 22.58
N LYS A 108 -0.88 10.99 22.31
CA LYS A 108 -1.90 11.63 21.48
C LYS A 108 -2.41 12.91 22.16
N SER A 109 -2.76 12.85 23.44
CA SER A 109 -3.24 14.02 24.18
C SER A 109 -2.20 15.15 24.23
N ALA A 110 -0.92 14.83 24.45
CA ALA A 110 0.16 15.83 24.37
C ALA A 110 0.27 16.48 22.97
N ALA A 111 0.08 15.69 21.90
CA ALA A 111 0.08 16.23 20.55
C ALA A 111 -1.15 17.11 20.25
N GLU A 112 -2.32 16.78 20.80
CA GLU A 112 -3.52 17.61 20.72
C GLU A 112 -3.36 18.92 21.49
N ALA A 113 -2.80 18.88 22.70
CA ALA A 113 -2.47 20.06 23.49
C ALA A 113 -1.50 20.98 22.73
N ALA A 114 -0.48 20.42 22.08
CA ALA A 114 0.43 21.19 21.24
C ALA A 114 -0.29 21.81 20.04
N LEU A 115 -1.14 21.07 19.33
CA LEU A 115 -1.87 21.58 18.16
C LEU A 115 -2.94 22.63 18.51
N ALA A 116 -3.47 22.61 19.72
CA ALA A 116 -4.44 23.59 20.21
C ALA A 116 -3.81 24.94 20.56
N ASP A 117 -2.48 25.01 20.66
CA ASP A 117 -1.78 26.25 20.99
C ASP A 117 -1.95 27.31 19.88
N PRO A 118 -2.38 28.56 20.23
CA PRO A 118 -2.60 29.61 19.25
C PRO A 118 -1.31 30.06 18.53
N GLY A 119 -0.13 29.69 19.04
CA GLY A 119 1.17 29.95 18.42
C GLY A 119 1.28 29.41 17.00
N TRP A 120 0.60 28.31 16.67
CA TRP A 120 0.57 27.78 15.30
C TRP A 120 -0.11 28.71 14.29
N GLY A 121 -1.09 29.50 14.74
CA GLY A 121 -1.87 30.39 13.87
C GLY A 121 -1.12 31.63 13.42
N ASN A 122 -0.19 32.12 14.24
CA ASN A 122 0.50 33.38 13.98
C ASN A 122 1.66 33.27 12.98
N LEU A 123 2.30 32.10 12.85
CA LEU A 123 3.41 31.95 11.91
C LEU A 123 2.99 31.75 10.44
N THR A 124 1.72 31.36 10.18
CA THR A 124 1.23 31.16 8.81
C THR A 124 0.80 32.45 8.10
N LYS A 125 0.62 33.55 8.84
CA LYS A 125 0.21 34.85 8.27
C LYS A 125 1.37 35.68 7.70
N GLY A 126 2.61 35.23 7.84
CA GLY A 126 3.81 35.96 7.40
C GLY A 126 4.44 35.50 6.08
N ALA A 127 3.92 34.45 5.43
CA ALA A 127 4.47 33.96 4.16
C ALA A 127 3.66 34.51 2.97
N PRO A 128 4.23 35.41 2.14
CA PRO A 128 3.57 35.88 0.93
C PRO A 128 3.44 34.74 -0.09
N ASP A 129 2.20 34.46 -0.48
CA ASP A 129 1.75 33.72 -1.67
C ASP A 129 2.72 32.69 -2.29
N ALA A 130 2.83 31.51 -1.67
CA ALA A 130 3.30 30.31 -2.37
C ALA A 130 2.09 29.48 -2.87
N PRO A 131 2.05 29.06 -4.15
CA PRO A 131 0.87 28.46 -4.76
C PRO A 131 0.50 27.08 -4.17
N VAL A 132 -0.79 26.92 -3.88
CA VAL A 132 -1.45 25.82 -3.14
C VAL A 132 -1.39 24.44 -3.84
N VAL A 133 -0.73 24.32 -5.00
CA VAL A 133 -0.77 23.11 -5.86
C VAL A 133 0.20 22.00 -5.42
N ALA A 134 1.13 22.25 -4.49
CA ALA A 134 2.15 21.27 -4.07
C ALA A 134 1.76 20.34 -2.89
N ILE A 135 0.56 20.49 -2.31
CA ILE A 135 0.20 19.84 -1.02
C ILE A 135 -0.29 18.39 -1.19
N SER A 136 -0.83 18.02 -2.36
CA SER A 136 -1.40 16.69 -2.61
C SER A 136 -0.33 15.60 -2.85
N GLU A 137 0.85 15.96 -3.38
CA GLU A 137 1.93 15.00 -3.62
C GLU A 137 2.80 14.71 -2.38
N ALA A 138 2.91 15.67 -1.45
CA ALA A 138 3.66 15.49 -0.19
C ALA A 138 3.04 14.43 0.73
N ARG A 139 1.71 14.24 0.67
CA ARG A 139 0.98 13.20 1.44
C ARG A 139 1.35 11.76 1.05
N ARG A 140 1.72 11.50 -0.21
CA ARG A 140 2.10 10.14 -0.66
C ARG A 140 3.54 9.74 -0.28
N LYS A 141 4.43 10.70 -0.02
CA LYS A 141 5.85 10.43 0.28
C LYS A 141 6.14 10.23 1.78
N CYS A 142 5.38 10.83 2.70
CA CYS A 142 5.63 10.67 4.15
C CYS A 142 5.35 9.26 4.70
N ASN A 143 4.31 8.57 4.20
CA ASN A 143 3.93 7.26 4.75
C ASN A 143 4.90 6.11 4.39
N LYS A 144 5.78 6.29 3.39
CA LYS A 144 6.71 5.23 2.95
C LYS A 144 8.07 5.26 3.66
N ALA A 145 8.44 6.38 4.29
CA ALA A 145 9.78 6.56 4.88
C ALA A 145 9.87 6.24 6.39
N GLN A 146 8.75 6.11 7.10
CA GLN A 146 8.76 5.99 8.57
C GLN A 146 8.85 4.55 9.12
N GLY A 147 8.91 3.52 8.26
CA GLY A 147 8.96 2.11 8.70
C GLY A 147 10.32 1.60 9.20
N ASP A 148 11.44 2.25 8.84
CA ASP A 148 12.78 1.64 8.99
C ASP A 148 13.70 2.29 10.04
N ALA A 149 13.30 3.40 10.69
CA ALA A 149 14.26 4.25 11.41
C ALA A 149 14.37 4.06 12.93
N PHE A 150 13.68 3.09 13.56
CA PHE A 150 13.62 2.99 15.03
C PHE A 150 14.00 1.61 15.60
N GLN A 151 15.21 1.12 15.30
CA GLN A 151 15.79 -0.01 16.03
C GLN A 151 17.18 0.30 16.60
N LYS A 152 17.37 -0.05 17.88
CA LYS A 152 18.59 0.16 18.66
C LYS A 152 19.81 -0.51 17.97
N PRO A 153 20.99 0.14 17.95
CA PRO A 153 22.17 -0.36 17.24
C PRO A 153 22.68 -1.72 17.74
N ALA A 154 22.44 -2.07 19.01
CA ALA A 154 22.84 -3.38 19.57
C ALA A 154 21.97 -4.56 19.10
N GLN A 155 20.72 -4.33 18.71
CA GLN A 155 19.85 -5.36 18.12
C GLN A 155 20.03 -5.48 16.60
N ARG A 156 20.69 -4.50 15.96
CA ARG A 156 20.91 -4.48 14.51
C ARG A 156 21.84 -5.59 14.05
N LYS A 157 22.95 -5.87 14.76
CA LYS A 157 23.91 -6.93 14.38
C LYS A 157 23.35 -8.35 14.48
N ALA A 158 22.51 -8.65 15.47
CA ALA A 158 21.84 -9.96 15.57
C ALA A 158 20.72 -10.13 14.52
N ARG A 159 20.03 -9.05 14.15
CA ARG A 159 18.97 -9.06 13.15
C ARG A 159 19.52 -9.08 11.71
N GLU A 160 20.70 -8.53 11.47
CA GLU A 160 21.36 -8.53 10.17
C GLU A 160 21.93 -9.91 9.80
N ALA A 161 22.40 -10.68 10.79
CA ALA A 161 22.77 -12.10 10.61
C ALA A 161 21.55 -13.00 10.29
N ALA A 162 20.36 -12.68 10.81
CA ALA A 162 19.12 -13.37 10.47
C ALA A 162 18.45 -12.88 9.16
N ARG A 163 18.81 -11.67 8.67
CA ARG A 163 18.21 -11.07 7.47
C ARG A 163 18.82 -11.58 6.17
N ASN A 164 19.95 -12.30 6.23
CA ASN A 164 20.56 -12.94 5.07
C ASN A 164 20.25 -14.44 4.96
N VAL A 165 19.28 -14.93 5.72
CA VAL A 165 18.58 -16.15 5.29
C VAL A 165 17.80 -15.72 4.06
N LYS A 166 18.24 -16.17 2.89
CA LYS A 166 17.51 -16.12 1.63
C LYS A 166 16.17 -16.79 1.89
N MET A 167 15.19 -16.02 2.37
CA MET A 167 13.81 -16.43 2.42
C MET A 167 13.45 -16.65 0.97
N GLU A 168 13.39 -17.92 0.57
CA GLU A 168 12.67 -18.33 -0.62
C GLU A 168 11.38 -17.51 -0.65
N PRO A 169 11.10 -16.79 -1.76
CA PRO A 169 9.95 -15.91 -1.84
C PRO A 169 8.74 -16.75 -1.44
N THR A 170 8.23 -16.48 -0.23
CA THR A 170 7.10 -17.22 0.31
C THR A 170 5.93 -16.81 -0.53
N GLU A 171 5.64 -17.64 -1.52
CA GLU A 171 4.63 -17.39 -2.52
C GLU A 171 3.32 -17.17 -1.78
N ASN A 172 2.79 -15.95 -1.84
CA ASN A 172 1.55 -15.61 -1.17
C ASN A 172 0.40 -16.17 -2.02
N PRO A 173 -0.25 -17.29 -1.63
CA PRO A 173 -1.25 -17.93 -2.48
C PRO A 173 -2.48 -17.03 -2.69
N VAL A 174 -2.77 -16.15 -1.72
CA VAL A 174 -3.83 -15.13 -1.86
C VAL A 174 -3.50 -14.15 -2.98
N GLY A 175 -2.23 -13.74 -3.08
CA GLY A 175 -1.75 -12.88 -4.16
C GLY A 175 -1.83 -13.56 -5.52
N LYS A 176 -1.36 -14.81 -5.62
CA LYS A 176 -1.44 -15.63 -6.84
C LYS A 176 -2.88 -15.87 -7.30
N LEU A 177 -3.78 -16.15 -6.36
CA LEU A 177 -5.21 -16.31 -6.64
C LEU A 177 -5.79 -15.00 -7.21
N ASN A 178 -5.52 -13.86 -6.57
CA ASN A 178 -5.98 -12.57 -7.03
C ASN A 178 -5.43 -12.23 -8.43
N GLU A 179 -4.16 -12.52 -8.69
CA GLU A 179 -3.55 -12.36 -10.02
C GLU A 179 -4.27 -13.21 -11.07
N ARG A 180 -4.49 -14.51 -10.80
CA ARG A 180 -5.21 -15.42 -11.72
C ARG A 180 -6.64 -14.97 -11.98
N LEU A 181 -7.40 -14.65 -10.94
CA LEU A 181 -8.77 -14.20 -11.07
C LEU A 181 -8.85 -12.86 -11.82
N SER A 182 -7.92 -11.93 -11.60
CA SER A 182 -7.85 -10.68 -12.35
C SER A 182 -7.51 -10.89 -13.83
N ALA A 183 -6.69 -11.89 -14.14
CA ALA A 183 -6.36 -12.26 -15.51
C ALA A 183 -7.58 -12.83 -16.24
N ILE A 184 -8.38 -13.65 -15.57
CA ILE A 184 -9.64 -14.21 -16.08
C ILE A 184 -10.69 -13.10 -16.28
N ALA A 185 -10.92 -12.25 -15.27
CA ALA A 185 -11.92 -11.20 -15.31
C ALA A 185 -11.57 -10.04 -16.25
N ARG A 186 -10.29 -9.88 -16.61
CA ARG A 186 -9.74 -8.75 -17.39
C ARG A 186 -10.07 -7.37 -16.79
N ARG A 187 -10.33 -7.30 -15.48
CA ARG A 187 -10.62 -6.08 -14.72
C ARG A 187 -10.07 -6.18 -13.30
N THR A 188 -10.05 -5.05 -12.59
CA THR A 188 -9.74 -5.04 -11.16
C THR A 188 -10.82 -5.79 -10.39
N LEU A 189 -10.43 -6.78 -9.60
CA LEU A 189 -11.36 -7.53 -8.74
C LEU A 189 -11.93 -6.62 -7.65
N THR A 190 -13.21 -6.81 -7.39
CA THR A 190 -14.01 -6.16 -6.37
C THR A 190 -14.33 -7.15 -5.25
N GLN A 191 -14.87 -6.67 -4.12
CA GLN A 191 -15.27 -7.54 -3.02
C GLN A 191 -16.44 -8.48 -3.38
N GLN A 192 -17.17 -8.21 -4.47
CA GLN A 192 -18.25 -9.08 -4.95
C GLN A 192 -17.71 -10.29 -5.70
N ASP A 193 -16.51 -10.19 -6.28
CA ASP A 193 -15.93 -11.26 -7.11
C ASP A 193 -15.34 -12.39 -6.26
N VAL A 194 -14.82 -12.04 -5.08
CA VAL A 194 -14.17 -12.98 -4.16
C VAL A 194 -14.63 -12.71 -2.74
N SER A 195 -15.29 -13.69 -2.15
CA SER A 195 -15.78 -13.66 -0.78
C SER A 195 -15.03 -14.67 0.08
N TYR A 196 -14.66 -14.27 1.29
CA TYR A 196 -13.98 -15.11 2.27
C TYR A 196 -14.87 -15.26 3.50
N ASN A 197 -15.41 -16.46 3.73
CA ASN A 197 -16.22 -16.78 4.88
C ASN A 197 -15.35 -17.47 5.93
N PHE A 198 -15.33 -16.94 7.15
CA PHE A 198 -14.56 -17.50 8.25
C PHE A 198 -15.49 -18.18 9.24
N THR A 199 -15.20 -19.44 9.57
CA THR A 199 -15.88 -20.20 10.61
C THR A 199 -14.90 -20.43 11.76
N ALA A 200 -15.26 -19.97 12.96
CA ALA A 200 -14.46 -20.18 14.16
C ALA A 200 -14.81 -21.56 14.75
N GLY A 201 -13.85 -22.48 14.71
CA GLY A 201 -13.94 -23.78 15.36
C GLY A 201 -13.27 -23.78 16.75
N GLN A 202 -13.49 -24.83 17.53
CA GLN A 202 -12.86 -25.00 18.85
C GLN A 202 -11.32 -25.02 18.80
N TYR A 203 -10.76 -25.46 17.67
CA TYR A 203 -9.32 -25.67 17.50
C TYR A 203 -8.65 -24.70 16.52
N GLY A 204 -9.37 -23.69 16.03
CA GLY A 204 -8.81 -22.70 15.11
C GLY A 204 -9.85 -22.06 14.19
N PHE A 205 -9.36 -21.41 13.14
CA PHE A 205 -10.18 -20.76 12.13
C PHE A 205 -10.17 -21.59 10.85
N ALA A 206 -11.35 -21.94 10.35
CA ALA A 206 -11.51 -22.43 9.00
C ALA A 206 -11.95 -21.27 8.09
N CYS A 207 -11.50 -21.29 6.84
CA CYS A 207 -11.88 -20.30 5.85
C CYS A 207 -12.35 -21.00 4.56
N THR A 208 -13.49 -20.55 4.06
CA THR A 208 -14.01 -20.96 2.75
C THR A 208 -13.96 -19.74 1.84
N VAL A 209 -13.32 -19.91 0.68
CA VAL A 209 -13.30 -18.91 -0.38
C VAL A 209 -14.33 -19.28 -1.44
N SER A 210 -15.17 -18.31 -1.80
CA SER A 210 -16.19 -18.44 -2.84
C SER A 210 -15.97 -17.39 -3.92
N VAL A 211 -15.94 -17.85 -5.16
CA VAL A 211 -15.77 -17.04 -6.37
C VAL A 211 -17.00 -17.20 -7.24
N ASP A 212 -17.64 -16.08 -7.55
CA ASP A 212 -18.81 -16.05 -8.42
C ASP A 212 -18.38 -15.96 -9.88
N GLN A 213 -18.64 -17.01 -10.67
CA GLN A 213 -18.30 -17.00 -12.10
C GLN A 213 -19.15 -16.01 -12.90
N ALA A 214 -20.36 -15.69 -12.43
CA ALA A 214 -21.22 -14.69 -13.08
C ALA A 214 -20.55 -13.31 -12.99
N ALA A 215 -20.00 -12.98 -11.83
CA ALA A 215 -19.26 -11.76 -11.61
C ALA A 215 -17.99 -11.71 -12.49
N LEU A 216 -17.30 -12.84 -12.70
CA LEU A 216 -16.15 -12.93 -13.60
C LEU A 216 -16.50 -12.84 -15.10
N GLY A 217 -17.78 -12.92 -15.47
CA GLY A 217 -18.25 -12.88 -16.85
C GLY A 217 -17.96 -14.17 -17.64
N ILE A 218 -17.85 -15.30 -16.94
CA ILE A 218 -17.64 -16.62 -17.55
C ILE A 218 -19.00 -17.28 -17.83
N ASP A 219 -19.68 -17.71 -16.76
CA ASP A 219 -20.98 -18.37 -16.85
C ASP A 219 -21.89 -17.92 -15.68
N PRO A 220 -23.14 -17.51 -15.96
CA PRO A 220 -24.06 -17.12 -14.90
C PRO A 220 -24.51 -18.34 -14.09
N GLY A 221 -24.25 -18.33 -12.78
CA GLY A 221 -24.87 -19.25 -11.82
C GLY A 221 -23.98 -20.38 -11.29
N HIS A 222 -22.69 -20.43 -11.63
CA HIS A 222 -21.77 -21.39 -11.03
C HIS A 222 -20.87 -20.70 -9.98
N LEU A 223 -20.98 -21.15 -8.73
CA LEU A 223 -20.14 -20.67 -7.63
C LEU A 223 -19.01 -21.67 -7.39
N ILE A 224 -17.77 -21.26 -7.63
CA ILE A 224 -16.61 -22.09 -7.27
C ILE A 224 -16.29 -21.81 -5.81
N GLN A 225 -16.34 -22.84 -4.97
CA GLN A 225 -16.00 -22.74 -3.56
C GLN A 225 -14.94 -23.77 -3.18
N ALA A 226 -13.98 -23.35 -2.35
CA ALA A 226 -12.99 -24.23 -1.74
C ALA A 226 -12.79 -23.86 -0.28
N ALA A 227 -12.74 -24.89 0.58
CA ALA A 227 -12.42 -24.73 2.00
C ALA A 227 -10.95 -25.09 2.22
N GLY A 228 -10.25 -24.24 2.97
CA GLY A 228 -8.91 -24.55 3.48
C GLY A 228 -8.98 -25.33 4.79
N ASP A 229 -7.85 -25.92 5.17
CA ASP A 229 -7.70 -26.58 6.48
C ASP A 229 -7.88 -25.58 7.64
N VAL A 230 -8.10 -26.13 8.84
CA VAL A 230 -8.20 -25.33 10.06
C VAL A 230 -6.80 -24.83 10.44
N ALA A 231 -6.66 -23.53 10.65
CA ALA A 231 -5.39 -22.91 11.05
C ALA A 231 -5.50 -22.13 12.37
N ALA A 232 -4.36 -21.91 13.03
CA ALA A 232 -4.31 -21.16 14.29
C ALA A 232 -4.64 -19.66 14.10
N SER A 233 -4.48 -19.14 12.88
CA SER A 233 -4.69 -17.73 12.54
C SER A 233 -5.61 -17.55 11.34
N LYS A 234 -6.47 -16.53 11.39
CA LYS A 234 -7.29 -16.11 10.23
C LYS A 234 -6.46 -15.87 8.96
N LYS A 235 -5.21 -15.39 9.11
CA LYS A 235 -4.31 -15.13 7.97
C LYS A 235 -3.89 -16.43 7.29
N GLU A 236 -3.56 -17.45 8.07
CA GLU A 236 -3.15 -18.77 7.57
C GLU A 236 -4.34 -19.52 6.99
N ALA A 237 -5.49 -19.50 7.66
CA ALA A 237 -6.73 -20.09 7.16
C ALA A 237 -7.11 -19.51 5.78
N LYS A 238 -7.00 -18.18 5.62
CA LYS A 238 -7.22 -17.51 4.33
C LYS A 238 -6.20 -17.96 3.27
N SER A 239 -4.94 -18.10 3.65
CA SER A 239 -3.86 -18.55 2.78
C SER A 239 -4.09 -19.99 2.30
N GLN A 240 -4.50 -20.89 3.19
CA GLN A 240 -4.82 -22.29 2.88
C GLN A 240 -6.07 -22.41 2.01
N ALA A 241 -7.12 -21.63 2.28
CA ALA A 241 -8.31 -21.60 1.43
C ALA A 241 -7.99 -21.14 0.01
N ALA A 242 -7.14 -20.11 -0.13
CA ALA A 242 -6.68 -19.66 -1.44
C ALA A 242 -5.83 -20.72 -2.16
N ALA A 243 -4.97 -21.45 -1.44
CA ALA A 243 -4.19 -22.54 -2.00
C ALA A 243 -5.07 -23.72 -2.46
N ALA A 244 -6.08 -24.09 -1.67
CA ALA A 244 -7.06 -25.11 -2.01
C ALA A 244 -7.83 -24.74 -3.30
N LEU A 245 -8.26 -23.48 -3.43
CA LEU A 245 -8.94 -23.00 -4.63
C LEU A 245 -8.03 -22.99 -5.86
N LEU A 246 -6.75 -22.64 -5.69
CA LEU A 246 -5.75 -22.70 -6.76
C LEU A 246 -5.48 -24.12 -7.26
N ALA A 247 -5.67 -25.12 -6.40
CA ALA A 247 -5.53 -26.53 -6.73
C ALA A 247 -6.81 -27.16 -7.32
N CYS A 248 -7.95 -26.43 -7.32
CA CYS A 248 -9.18 -26.94 -7.91
C CYS A 248 -9.06 -26.98 -9.45
N PRO A 249 -9.28 -28.15 -10.09
CA PRO A 249 -9.17 -28.30 -11.55
C PRO A 249 -10.18 -27.44 -12.31
N ASN A 250 -11.34 -27.16 -11.70
CA ASN A 250 -12.35 -26.28 -12.27
C ASN A 250 -11.79 -24.88 -12.56
N LEU A 251 -10.86 -24.36 -11.75
CA LEU A 251 -10.24 -23.06 -11.99
C LEU A 251 -9.23 -23.12 -13.14
N GLU A 252 -8.56 -24.26 -13.30
CA GLU A 252 -7.56 -24.51 -14.35
C GLU A 252 -8.21 -24.67 -15.74
N GLU A 253 -9.42 -25.19 -15.81
CA GLU A 253 -10.20 -25.29 -17.06
C GLU A 253 -10.58 -23.91 -17.65
N TYR A 254 -10.68 -22.87 -16.82
CA TYR A 254 -10.90 -21.49 -17.26
C TYR A 254 -9.60 -20.70 -17.46
N LEU A 255 -8.45 -21.37 -17.34
CA LEU A 255 -7.13 -20.83 -17.63
C LEU A 255 -6.55 -21.18 -19.02
N PRO A 256 -7.32 -21.45 -20.11
CA PRO A 256 -6.75 -21.43 -21.44
C PRO A 256 -6.60 -19.96 -21.82
N LEU A 257 -5.63 -19.29 -21.20
CA LEU A 257 -5.08 -18.08 -21.79
C LEU A 257 -4.21 -18.58 -22.95
N PRO A 258 -4.60 -18.38 -24.24
CA PRO A 258 -3.59 -18.16 -25.24
C PRO A 258 -2.65 -17.13 -24.63
N GLU A 259 -1.37 -17.46 -24.53
CA GLU A 259 -0.36 -16.58 -23.98
C GLU A 259 -0.64 -15.20 -24.55
N ARG A 260 -1.20 -14.30 -23.72
CA ARG A 260 -1.26 -12.90 -24.12
C ARG A 260 0.20 -12.60 -24.38
N PRO A 261 0.59 -12.17 -25.60
CA PRO A 261 1.95 -11.71 -25.81
C PRO A 261 2.13 -10.71 -24.71
N LYS A 262 3.01 -11.04 -23.75
CA LYS A 262 3.21 -10.20 -22.59
C LYS A 262 3.38 -8.83 -23.21
N THR A 263 2.48 -7.90 -22.91
CA THR A 263 2.80 -6.48 -23.02
C THR A 263 3.83 -6.27 -21.92
N GLU A 264 4.99 -6.91 -22.07
CA GLU A 264 6.25 -6.28 -21.79
C GLU A 264 6.02 -4.89 -22.32
N LYS A 265 5.94 -3.95 -21.39
CA LYS A 265 6.64 -2.70 -21.61
C LYS A 265 8.08 -3.13 -21.91
N SER A 266 8.32 -3.65 -23.11
CA SER A 266 9.63 -3.74 -23.71
C SER A 266 9.90 -2.29 -24.03
N GLU A 267 10.28 -1.56 -22.97
CA GLU A 267 11.35 -0.61 -23.17
C GLU A 267 12.45 -1.43 -23.81
N ARG A 268 12.45 -1.43 -25.15
CA ARG A 268 13.44 -2.14 -25.93
C ARG A 268 14.79 -1.66 -25.40
N PRO A 269 15.80 -2.53 -25.35
CA PRO A 269 17.02 -2.31 -24.58
C PRO A 269 17.75 -1.01 -24.94
N SER A 270 17.49 -0.37 -26.10
CA SER A 270 18.18 0.84 -26.52
C SER A 270 18.07 2.02 -25.55
N VAL A 271 16.89 2.30 -24.97
CA VAL A 271 16.75 3.44 -24.03
C VAL A 271 17.46 3.14 -22.70
N VAL A 272 17.31 1.91 -22.21
CA VAL A 272 17.97 1.46 -20.96
C VAL A 272 19.49 1.42 -21.15
N LEU A 273 19.98 0.91 -22.27
CA LEU A 273 21.40 0.88 -22.61
C LEU A 273 21.98 2.29 -22.75
N LEU A 274 21.26 3.22 -23.38
CA LEU A 274 21.68 4.61 -23.47
C LEU A 274 21.82 5.25 -22.08
N GLN A 275 20.83 5.04 -21.20
CA GLN A 275 20.91 5.51 -19.82
C GLN A 275 22.08 4.88 -19.06
N GLN A 276 22.35 3.58 -19.24
CA GLN A 276 23.50 2.92 -18.61
C GLN A 276 24.84 3.45 -19.12
N VAL A 277 24.97 3.72 -20.41
CA VAL A 277 26.18 4.32 -21.00
C VAL A 277 26.37 5.73 -20.46
N LEU A 278 25.32 6.55 -20.45
CA LEU A 278 25.38 7.90 -19.88
C LEU A 278 25.68 7.88 -18.38
N GLN A 279 25.11 6.96 -17.62
CA GLN A 279 25.41 6.81 -16.20
C GLN A 279 26.90 6.54 -15.95
N LYS A 280 27.52 5.70 -16.79
CA LYS A 280 28.96 5.41 -16.72
C LYS A 280 29.81 6.62 -17.10
N LEU A 281 29.42 7.35 -18.16
CA LEU A 281 30.13 8.55 -18.62
C LEU A 281 30.04 9.71 -17.60
N LEU A 282 28.87 9.91 -17.02
CA LEU A 282 28.59 11.03 -16.10
C LEU A 282 28.95 10.72 -14.65
N ARG A 283 29.17 9.45 -14.29
CA ARG A 283 29.34 8.96 -12.91
C ARG A 283 28.21 9.37 -11.96
N ARG A 284 27.03 9.68 -12.50
CA ARG A 284 25.78 9.97 -11.78
C ARG A 284 24.60 9.37 -12.52
N VAL A 285 23.46 9.22 -11.86
CA VAL A 285 22.22 8.77 -12.50
C VAL A 285 21.75 9.86 -13.49
N PRO A 286 21.52 9.54 -14.78
CA PRO A 286 20.97 10.49 -15.74
C PRO A 286 19.58 10.95 -15.31
N THR A 287 19.34 12.25 -15.44
CA THR A 287 18.07 12.92 -15.19
C THR A 287 17.33 13.18 -16.50
N GLU A 288 16.04 13.55 -16.42
CA GLU A 288 15.25 13.88 -17.63
C GLU A 288 15.83 15.08 -18.39
N ASP A 289 16.50 16.00 -17.68
CA ASP A 289 17.19 17.15 -18.27
C ASP A 289 18.44 16.77 -19.07
N ASP A 290 19.01 15.58 -18.82
CA ASP A 290 20.18 15.08 -19.55
C ASP A 290 19.81 14.46 -20.91
N LEU A 291 18.52 14.13 -21.12
CA LEU A 291 17.99 13.39 -22.27
C LEU A 291 16.73 14.08 -22.80
N ILE A 292 16.91 15.08 -23.65
CA ILE A 292 15.80 15.86 -24.20
C ILE A 292 15.32 15.19 -25.50
N TYR A 293 14.13 14.61 -25.45
CA TYR A 293 13.46 14.07 -26.64
C TYR A 293 12.46 15.09 -27.18
N THR A 294 12.53 15.41 -28.47
CA THR A 294 11.48 16.14 -29.17
C THR A 294 10.90 15.28 -30.28
N PHE A 295 9.59 15.40 -30.51
CA PHE A 295 8.86 14.59 -31.48
C PHE A 295 8.32 15.48 -32.59
N GLN A 296 8.48 15.04 -33.83
CA GLN A 296 7.86 15.62 -35.01
C GLN A 296 6.99 14.56 -35.68
N GLU A 297 5.83 14.97 -36.18
CA GLU A 297 4.91 14.10 -36.91
C GLU A 297 5.02 14.44 -38.39
N ASP A 298 5.41 13.45 -39.20
CA ASP A 298 5.53 13.60 -40.64
C ASP A 298 4.14 13.54 -41.31
N ALA A 299 4.03 14.05 -42.53
CA ALA A 299 2.80 14.04 -43.32
C ALA A 299 2.21 12.62 -43.55
N CYS A 300 3.02 11.58 -43.39
CA CYS A 300 2.60 10.18 -43.53
C CYS A 300 2.01 9.58 -42.23
N GLY A 301 1.86 10.36 -41.16
CA GLY A 301 1.43 9.88 -39.84
C GLY A 301 2.51 9.07 -39.10
N SER A 302 3.76 9.14 -39.55
CA SER A 302 4.92 8.60 -38.83
C SER A 302 5.47 9.62 -37.84
N PHE A 303 6.01 9.14 -36.74
CA PHE A 303 6.68 9.95 -35.73
C PHE A 303 8.20 9.85 -35.90
N VAL A 304 8.87 10.99 -35.95
CA VAL A 304 10.32 11.12 -35.90
C VAL A 304 10.68 11.73 -34.54
N ALA A 305 11.54 11.05 -33.79
CA ALA A 305 12.06 11.58 -32.54
C ALA A 305 13.48 12.11 -32.75
N SER A 306 13.76 13.30 -32.23
CA SER A 306 15.12 13.82 -32.08
C SER A 306 15.55 13.74 -30.62
N LEU A 307 16.80 13.40 -30.40
CA LEU A 307 17.40 13.29 -29.07
C LEU A 307 18.59 14.25 -28.97
N GLN A 308 18.54 15.11 -27.96
CA GLN A 308 19.63 16.00 -27.59
C GLN A 308 20.17 15.63 -26.20
N ILE A 309 21.50 15.59 -26.08
CA ILE A 309 22.21 15.28 -24.83
C ILE A 309 23.03 16.52 -24.45
N PRO A 310 22.47 17.48 -23.68
CA PRO A 310 23.09 18.78 -23.45
C PRO A 310 24.50 18.71 -22.83
N ILE A 311 24.75 17.68 -22.03
CA ILE A 311 26.03 17.45 -21.36
C ILE A 311 27.15 16.98 -22.33
N MET A 312 26.80 16.56 -23.54
CA MET A 312 27.74 16.20 -24.61
C MET A 312 27.57 17.13 -25.81
N PRO A 313 27.99 18.40 -25.74
CA PRO A 313 27.73 19.39 -26.80
C PRO A 313 28.41 19.06 -28.14
N LYS A 314 29.41 18.19 -28.13
CA LYS A 314 30.05 17.67 -29.37
C LYS A 314 29.15 16.67 -30.11
N LEU A 315 28.20 16.06 -29.41
CA LEU A 315 27.22 15.17 -30.00
C LEU A 315 26.10 16.04 -30.58
N ALA A 316 26.09 16.18 -31.90
CA ALA A 316 24.99 16.85 -32.59
C ALA A 316 23.65 16.18 -32.26
N THR A 317 22.55 16.95 -32.33
CA THR A 317 21.19 16.41 -32.15
C THR A 317 20.96 15.24 -33.10
N VAL A 318 20.62 14.08 -32.54
CA VAL A 318 20.48 12.84 -33.31
C VAL A 318 19.02 12.62 -33.67
N LEU A 319 18.75 12.44 -34.95
CA LEU A 319 17.42 12.12 -35.47
C LEU A 319 17.26 10.60 -35.59
N GLY A 320 16.20 10.06 -34.99
CA GLY A 320 15.78 8.68 -35.17
C GLY A 320 15.08 8.46 -36.51
N ALA A 321 15.03 7.22 -36.99
CA ALA A 321 14.22 6.87 -38.15
C ALA A 321 12.71 7.01 -37.86
N PRO A 322 11.87 7.29 -38.88
CA PRO A 322 10.42 7.42 -38.72
C PRO A 322 9.79 6.11 -38.25
N ALA A 323 8.86 6.20 -37.30
CA ALA A 323 8.18 5.04 -36.73
C ALA A 323 6.66 5.24 -36.62
N PRO A 324 5.85 4.18 -36.61
CA PRO A 324 4.39 4.29 -36.50
C PRO A 324 3.92 4.74 -35.11
N SER A 325 4.80 4.71 -34.09
CA SER A 325 4.46 5.16 -32.74
C SER A 325 5.55 6.05 -32.13
N ARG A 326 5.14 7.01 -31.27
CA ARG A 326 6.08 7.85 -30.50
C ARG A 326 7.05 7.02 -29.64
N HIS A 327 6.60 5.88 -29.13
CA HIS A 327 7.45 5.00 -28.31
C HIS A 327 8.57 4.38 -29.15
N GLU A 328 8.27 3.86 -30.34
CA GLU A 328 9.28 3.30 -31.24
C GLU A 328 10.21 4.39 -31.80
N ALA A 329 9.68 5.57 -32.14
CA ALA A 329 10.49 6.71 -32.56
C ALA A 329 11.53 7.07 -31.50
N LYS A 330 11.13 7.13 -30.22
CA LYS A 330 12.02 7.37 -29.06
C LYS A 330 13.14 6.32 -28.99
N GLN A 331 12.82 5.05 -29.22
CA GLN A 331 13.79 3.95 -29.18
C GLN A 331 14.78 4.01 -30.34
N LEU A 332 14.32 4.34 -31.55
CA LEU A 332 15.18 4.49 -32.72
C LEU A 332 16.12 5.69 -32.58
N ALA A 333 15.64 6.80 -32.02
CA ALA A 333 16.49 7.95 -31.67
C ALA A 333 17.53 7.60 -30.61
N ALA A 334 17.15 6.85 -29.57
CA ALA A 334 18.08 6.39 -28.54
C ALA A 334 19.15 5.45 -29.11
N TRP A 335 18.76 4.55 -30.03
CA TRP A 335 19.69 3.65 -30.71
C TRP A 335 20.67 4.40 -31.62
N ALA A 336 20.18 5.36 -32.41
CA ALA A 336 21.04 6.20 -33.25
C ALA A 336 22.03 7.01 -32.41
N ALA A 337 21.61 7.52 -31.25
CA ALA A 337 22.51 8.23 -30.34
C ALA A 337 23.58 7.32 -29.74
N LEU A 338 23.23 6.07 -29.38
CA LEU A 338 24.20 5.07 -28.94
C LEU A 338 25.27 4.79 -30.00
N GLN A 339 24.87 4.64 -31.27
CA GLN A 339 25.83 4.44 -32.36
C GLN A 339 26.80 5.62 -32.48
N ARG A 340 26.30 6.86 -32.39
CA ARG A 340 27.15 8.07 -32.44
C ARG A 340 28.12 8.19 -31.27
N ILE A 341 27.72 7.78 -30.07
CA ILE A 341 28.59 7.77 -28.88
C ILE A 341 29.69 6.70 -29.02
N LEU A 342 29.41 5.58 -29.68
CA LEU A 342 30.39 4.52 -29.91
C LEU A 342 31.39 4.86 -31.04
N GLU A 343 31.01 5.72 -31.97
CA GLU A 343 31.88 6.22 -33.05
C GLU A 343 32.81 7.37 -32.60
N SER A 344 32.49 8.06 -31.50
CA SER A 344 33.22 9.24 -30.99
C SER A 344 34.30 8.90 -29.98
#